data_AF-A0A8H6PIQ4-F1
#
_entry.id   AF-A0A8H6PIQ4-F1
#
_cell.length_a   1.000
_cell.length_b   1.000
_cell.length_c   1.000
_cell.angle_alpha   90.00
_cell.angle_beta   90.00
_cell.angle_gamma   90.00
#
_symmetry.space_group_name_H-M   'P 1'
#
loop_
_entity.id
_entity.type
_entity.pdbx_description
1 polymer ?
#
loop_
_entity_poly.entity_id
_entity_poly.type
_entity_poly.pdbx_seq_one_letter_code
_entity_poly.pdbx_strand_id
1 'polypeptide(L)'
;MAVKAPHPPARSTPSAIKQFSNFTRTGAGLEKTLRLIQALATIVIETSIDNETVTTWSTAKSQLALTRRFFRFFNFLDCFERVYALLGSSSSSSAADGFPTTLIELGRWTCLGLYFLLEDCTILHAMNVYPVYWNRPVLVEAYKFWFYALALSIVGAMWGLLFASGSGSVGKAQQDEKKGGGSKERKDGGSGPLMKRIVVDGCDLLIPGVFLGWIKVSEVVVGMAMVYESIMTVLAQTRHLRIWIITAAVTAFLLVSFYLSTQRSSATTPIQRHPDNIVTDATTSTASASSRPTSSLQLPDKAFTRTVVIAKLEEEDASWIDTLVQTDPHLSSAVYTVDNPNATLTVPQNKGHEVMVYLTYIIDHYASLSDVTLFMHAHQYTWHNNDLLNSNSALQVRRLRSEYVLRNGYINLRCHLDPGCPDHIHPTVAGDDLLNIPEAAVFGNSWQELFPEDPVPSVLSQPCCGQFAVSAERIRTVTLERYVRYREWLLATPLEDKLSGRVWEYLWQWLFTGREEFCSDEQLCYCEGYGVCFGDGEYEGYFRLRDESRELERRVEELNQSEASVEEDIRSLKDHIDELHQKMNAIKSKAVS
;
A
#
# COMPACT_ATOMS: atom_id res chain seq x y z
N MET A 1 2.47 -34.30 -77.42
CA MET A 1 2.53 -32.91 -76.93
C MET A 1 1.46 -32.74 -75.86
N ALA A 2 1.86 -32.68 -74.58
CA ALA A 2 0.98 -32.30 -73.48
C ALA A 2 1.65 -31.11 -72.79
N VAL A 3 1.05 -29.94 -72.93
CA VAL A 3 1.54 -28.67 -72.38
C VAL A 3 1.32 -28.71 -70.86
N LYS A 4 2.41 -28.73 -70.10
CA LYS A 4 2.40 -28.68 -68.64
C LYS A 4 2.03 -27.25 -68.21
N ALA A 5 0.88 -27.10 -67.56
CA ALA A 5 0.44 -25.82 -67.00
C ALA A 5 1.48 -25.27 -66.00
N PRO A 6 1.72 -23.94 -65.96
CA PRO A 6 2.70 -23.35 -65.07
C PRO A 6 2.27 -23.43 -63.61
N HIS A 7 3.23 -23.74 -62.73
CA HIS A 7 3.05 -23.74 -61.27
C HIS A 7 2.56 -22.36 -60.77
N PRO A 8 1.65 -22.31 -59.78
CA PRO A 8 1.23 -21.04 -59.19
C PRO A 8 2.42 -20.38 -58.45
N PRO A 9 2.53 -19.04 -58.46
CA PRO A 9 3.63 -18.33 -57.81
C PRO A 9 3.61 -18.56 -56.29
N ALA A 10 4.79 -18.80 -55.72
CA ALA A 10 4.98 -18.91 -54.28
C ALA A 10 4.51 -17.63 -53.57
N ARG A 11 3.61 -17.77 -52.57
CA ARG A 11 3.15 -16.65 -51.75
C ARG A 11 4.35 -16.01 -51.05
N SER A 12 4.61 -14.74 -51.34
CA SER A 12 5.59 -13.94 -50.61
C SER A 12 5.19 -13.86 -49.14
N THR A 13 6.13 -14.16 -48.24
CA THR A 13 5.94 -13.93 -46.80
C THR A 13 5.71 -12.43 -46.57
N PRO A 14 4.64 -12.03 -45.87
CA PRO A 14 4.36 -10.61 -45.64
C PRO A 14 5.51 -9.95 -44.89
N SER A 15 5.79 -8.68 -45.18
CA SER A 15 6.79 -7.88 -44.44
C SER A 15 6.46 -7.81 -42.95
N ALA A 16 7.46 -7.64 -42.08
CA ALA A 16 7.27 -7.56 -40.63
C ALA A 16 6.24 -6.49 -40.22
N ILE A 17 6.25 -5.33 -40.91
CA ILE A 17 5.28 -4.25 -40.70
C ILE A 17 3.85 -4.71 -41.05
N LYS A 18 3.67 -5.47 -42.14
CA LYS A 18 2.37 -6.01 -42.53
C LYS A 18 1.88 -7.08 -41.55
N GLN A 19 2.79 -7.87 -40.98
CA GLN A 19 2.46 -8.84 -39.92
C GLN A 19 2.03 -8.14 -38.62
N PHE A 20 2.77 -7.12 -38.19
CA PHE A 20 2.41 -6.31 -37.02
C PHE A 20 1.08 -5.59 -37.21
N SER A 21 0.87 -4.96 -38.37
CA SER A 21 -0.40 -4.31 -38.72
C SER A 21 -1.58 -5.30 -38.72
N ASN A 22 -1.39 -6.53 -39.21
CA ASN A 22 -2.42 -7.55 -39.14
C ASN A 22 -2.71 -8.01 -37.69
N PHE A 23 -1.69 -8.02 -36.83
CA PHE A 23 -1.82 -8.39 -35.42
C PHE A 23 -2.59 -7.34 -34.62
N THR A 24 -2.20 -6.07 -34.71
CA THR A 24 -2.85 -4.96 -33.98
C THR A 24 -4.27 -4.67 -34.45
N ARG A 25 -4.65 -5.14 -35.64
CA ARG A 25 -6.05 -5.11 -36.13
C ARG A 25 -6.96 -6.14 -35.47
N THR A 26 -6.42 -7.09 -34.71
CA THR A 26 -7.22 -8.02 -33.91
C THR A 26 -7.43 -7.48 -32.50
N GLY A 27 -8.60 -7.68 -31.90
CA GLY A 27 -8.87 -7.23 -30.52
C GLY A 27 -7.86 -7.81 -29.52
N ALA A 28 -7.53 -9.09 -29.64
CA ALA A 28 -6.53 -9.75 -28.81
C ALA A 28 -5.10 -9.22 -29.04
N GLY A 29 -4.74 -8.86 -30.27
CA GLY A 29 -3.42 -8.29 -30.55
C GLY A 29 -3.29 -6.85 -30.04
N LEU A 30 -4.37 -6.07 -30.12
CA LEU A 30 -4.41 -4.72 -29.58
C LEU A 30 -4.34 -4.72 -28.06
N GLU A 31 -5.11 -5.59 -27.38
CA GLU A 31 -5.06 -5.74 -25.91
C GLU A 31 -3.65 -6.10 -25.42
N LYS A 32 -2.98 -7.05 -26.08
CA LYS A 32 -1.59 -7.42 -25.76
C LYS A 32 -0.59 -6.30 -26.03
N THR A 33 -0.82 -5.50 -27.05
CA THR A 33 0.01 -4.32 -27.33
C THR A 33 -0.17 -3.27 -26.24
N LEU A 34 -1.40 -3.05 -25.77
CA LEU A 34 -1.69 -2.17 -24.64
C LEU A 34 -1.08 -2.70 -23.34
N ARG A 35 -1.09 -4.02 -23.12
CA ARG A 35 -0.41 -4.67 -21.98
C ARG A 35 1.08 -4.36 -21.97
N LEU A 36 1.75 -4.43 -23.13
CA LEU A 36 3.15 -4.08 -23.26
C LEU A 36 3.41 -2.60 -22.95
N ILE A 37 2.59 -1.69 -23.50
CA ILE A 37 2.73 -0.24 -23.24
C ILE A 37 2.52 0.07 -21.76
N GLN A 38 1.52 -0.56 -21.13
CA GLN A 38 1.27 -0.43 -19.69
C GLN A 38 2.47 -0.93 -18.86
N ALA A 39 3.07 -2.05 -19.24
CA ALA A 39 4.24 -2.59 -18.55
C ALA A 39 5.47 -1.67 -18.67
N LEU A 40 5.69 -1.06 -19.85
CA LEU A 40 6.71 -0.04 -20.04
C LEU A 40 6.45 1.20 -19.19
N ALA A 41 5.19 1.65 -19.09
CA ALA A 41 4.81 2.76 -18.23
C ALA A 41 5.14 2.48 -16.74
N THR A 42 4.89 1.25 -16.25
CA THR A 42 5.33 0.83 -14.91
C THR A 42 6.84 0.96 -14.73
N ILE A 43 7.64 0.53 -15.71
CA ILE A 43 9.10 0.63 -15.61
C ILE A 43 9.55 2.10 -15.56
N VAL A 44 8.94 2.97 -16.38
CA VAL A 44 9.25 4.41 -16.37
C VAL A 44 8.92 5.02 -15.00
N ILE A 45 7.75 4.74 -14.44
CA ILE A 45 7.33 5.23 -13.11
C ILE A 45 8.38 4.90 -12.04
N GLU A 46 8.85 3.65 -12.02
CA GLU A 46 9.78 3.18 -10.99
C GLU A 46 11.25 3.58 -11.25
N THR A 47 11.58 4.05 -12.45
CA THR A 47 12.95 4.47 -12.81
C THR A 47 13.10 5.99 -12.91
N SER A 48 11.99 6.72 -12.89
CA SER A 48 11.95 8.18 -12.87
C SER A 48 12.22 8.73 -11.47
N ILE A 49 13.01 9.80 -11.41
CA ILE A 49 13.35 10.52 -10.17
C ILE A 49 12.44 11.76 -10.00
N ASP A 50 11.84 12.21 -11.09
CA ASP A 50 11.06 13.44 -11.14
C ASP A 50 9.55 13.18 -10.93
N ASN A 51 8.98 13.87 -9.94
CA ASN A 51 7.59 13.67 -9.51
C ASN A 51 6.57 13.97 -10.63
N GLU A 52 6.87 14.89 -11.55
CA GLU A 52 5.97 15.27 -12.65
C GLU A 52 5.86 14.16 -13.72
N THR A 53 6.97 13.47 -14.04
CA THR A 53 6.93 12.29 -14.91
C THR A 53 6.21 11.15 -14.20
N VAL A 54 6.48 10.91 -12.91
CA VAL A 54 5.81 9.84 -12.14
C VAL A 54 4.28 9.99 -12.17
N THR A 55 3.74 11.20 -11.92
CA THR A 55 2.29 11.45 -11.93
C THR A 55 1.67 11.29 -13.31
N THR A 56 2.33 11.82 -14.34
CA THR A 56 1.86 11.71 -15.74
C THR A 56 1.81 10.26 -16.21
N TRP A 57 2.87 9.50 -15.95
CA TRP A 57 2.94 8.09 -16.35
C TRP A 57 2.04 7.18 -15.51
N SER A 58 1.79 7.51 -14.23
CA SER A 58 0.80 6.83 -13.39
C SER A 58 -0.62 6.98 -13.95
N THR A 59 -0.97 8.20 -14.37
CA THR A 59 -2.24 8.47 -15.05
C THR A 59 -2.35 7.66 -16.35
N ALA A 60 -1.30 7.67 -17.18
CA ALA A 60 -1.27 6.90 -18.42
C ALA A 60 -1.40 5.38 -18.18
N LYS A 61 -0.68 4.82 -17.20
CA LYS A 61 -0.76 3.41 -16.78
C LYS A 61 -2.20 3.03 -16.42
N SER A 62 -2.88 3.88 -15.65
CA SER A 62 -4.26 3.65 -15.20
C SER A 62 -5.26 3.69 -16.36
N GLN A 63 -5.12 4.65 -17.28
CA GLN A 63 -5.98 4.74 -18.47
C GLN A 63 -5.76 3.56 -19.43
N LEU A 64 -4.51 3.09 -19.58
CA LEU A 64 -4.19 1.89 -20.37
C LEU A 64 -4.79 0.63 -19.74
N ALA A 65 -4.70 0.49 -18.42
CA ALA A 65 -5.32 -0.62 -17.68
C ALA A 65 -6.84 -0.64 -17.86
N LEU A 66 -7.49 0.52 -17.74
CA LEU A 66 -8.93 0.67 -17.98
C LEU A 66 -9.30 0.32 -19.43
N THR A 67 -8.52 0.80 -20.41
CA THR A 67 -8.73 0.49 -21.84
C THR A 67 -8.69 -1.02 -22.08
N ARG A 68 -7.76 -1.73 -21.46
CA ARG A 68 -7.66 -3.20 -21.56
C ARG A 68 -8.87 -3.92 -20.97
N ARG A 69 -9.49 -3.39 -19.91
CA ARG A 69 -10.75 -3.93 -19.34
C ARG A 69 -11.87 -3.94 -20.38
N PHE A 70 -12.00 -2.89 -21.19
CA PHE A 70 -13.01 -2.86 -22.26
C PHE A 70 -12.82 -3.96 -23.32
N PHE A 71 -11.57 -4.29 -23.66
CA PHE A 71 -11.30 -5.38 -24.63
C PHE A 71 -11.64 -6.77 -24.11
N ARG A 72 -11.71 -6.95 -22.79
CA ARG A 72 -11.98 -8.24 -22.13
C ARG A 72 -13.32 -8.32 -21.41
N PHE A 73 -14.16 -7.29 -21.55
CA PHE A 73 -15.41 -7.09 -20.81
C PHE A 73 -16.44 -8.23 -20.92
N PHE A 74 -16.36 -9.05 -21.98
CA PHE A 74 -17.24 -10.20 -22.16
C PHE A 74 -16.51 -11.53 -22.10
N ASN A 75 -15.23 -11.55 -21.73
CA ASN A 75 -14.43 -12.78 -21.70
C ASN A 75 -14.93 -13.78 -20.65
N PHE A 76 -15.70 -13.33 -19.64
CA PHE A 76 -16.35 -14.24 -18.69
C PHE A 76 -17.35 -15.18 -19.37
N LEU A 77 -18.01 -14.75 -20.47
CA LEU A 77 -18.96 -15.58 -21.23
C LEU A 77 -18.24 -16.76 -21.89
N ASP A 78 -17.10 -16.51 -22.54
CA ASP A 78 -16.27 -17.56 -23.14
C ASP A 78 -15.77 -18.55 -22.08
N CYS A 79 -15.47 -18.06 -20.87
CA CYS A 79 -15.06 -18.92 -19.76
C CYS A 79 -16.22 -19.82 -19.30
N PHE A 80 -17.41 -19.27 -19.11
CA PHE A 80 -18.58 -20.05 -18.68
C PHE A 80 -19.11 -20.99 -19.77
N GLU A 81 -18.99 -20.64 -21.05
CA GLU A 81 -19.28 -21.57 -22.15
C GLU A 81 -18.38 -22.81 -22.10
N ARG A 82 -17.08 -22.63 -21.82
CA ARG A 82 -16.14 -23.75 -21.64
C ARG A 82 -16.47 -24.59 -20.42
N VAL A 83 -16.87 -23.96 -19.31
CA VAL A 83 -17.36 -24.67 -18.12
C VAL A 83 -18.60 -25.51 -18.46
N TYR A 84 -19.57 -24.93 -19.17
CA TYR A 84 -20.78 -25.63 -19.60
C TYR A 84 -20.47 -26.82 -20.53
N ALA A 85 -19.56 -26.64 -21.48
CA ALA A 85 -19.12 -27.71 -22.39
C ALA A 85 -18.42 -28.87 -21.64
N LEU A 86 -17.62 -28.57 -20.62
CA LEU A 86 -16.95 -29.57 -19.78
C LEU A 86 -17.95 -30.34 -18.90
N LEU A 87 -18.97 -29.67 -18.36
CA LEU A 87 -20.04 -30.33 -17.60
C LEU A 87 -20.91 -31.24 -18.48
N GLY A 88 -21.18 -30.83 -19.73
CA GLY A 88 -21.93 -31.63 -20.70
C GLY A 88 -21.17 -32.84 -21.24
N SER A 89 -19.83 -32.81 -21.24
CA SER A 89 -19.00 -33.94 -21.69
C SER A 89 -18.74 -34.98 -20.60
N SER A 90 -18.81 -34.59 -19.31
CA SER A 90 -18.72 -35.53 -18.18
C SER A 90 -19.87 -36.54 -18.10
N SER A 91 -20.97 -36.32 -18.83
CA SER A 91 -22.11 -37.25 -18.92
C SER A 91 -21.95 -38.38 -19.96
N SER A 92 -20.87 -38.42 -20.77
CA SER A 92 -20.85 -39.30 -21.96
C SER A 92 -19.53 -40.04 -22.28
N SER A 93 -18.56 -40.18 -21.36
CA SER A 93 -17.45 -41.13 -21.58
C SER A 93 -16.74 -41.62 -20.30
N SER A 94 -16.24 -42.85 -20.36
CA SER A 94 -15.59 -43.68 -19.33
C SER A 94 -14.73 -42.94 -18.30
N ALA A 95 -15.17 -43.02 -17.03
CA ALA A 95 -14.84 -42.12 -15.93
C ALA A 95 -13.54 -42.40 -15.12
N ALA A 96 -12.51 -43.05 -15.67
CA ALA A 96 -11.32 -43.41 -14.87
C ALA A 96 -10.02 -42.63 -15.22
N ASP A 97 -9.73 -42.35 -16.49
CA ASP A 97 -8.41 -41.82 -16.88
C ASP A 97 -8.34 -40.28 -17.05
N GLY A 98 -9.49 -39.58 -17.02
CA GLY A 98 -9.58 -38.14 -17.32
C GLY A 98 -10.24 -37.29 -16.24
N PHE A 99 -10.61 -37.87 -15.09
CA PHE A 99 -11.35 -37.16 -14.04
C PHE A 99 -10.55 -36.00 -13.40
N PRO A 100 -9.27 -36.18 -13.00
CA PRO A 100 -8.50 -35.09 -12.39
C PRO A 100 -8.23 -33.93 -13.35
N THR A 101 -7.93 -34.23 -14.62
CA THR A 101 -7.64 -33.20 -15.64
C THR A 101 -8.89 -32.39 -15.99
N THR A 102 -10.05 -33.06 -16.07
CA THR A 102 -11.34 -32.39 -16.31
C THR A 102 -11.71 -31.49 -15.13
N LEU A 103 -11.48 -31.93 -13.89
CA LEU A 103 -11.75 -31.13 -12.69
C LEU A 103 -10.84 -29.90 -12.58
N ILE A 104 -9.55 -30.05 -12.91
CA ILE A 104 -8.59 -28.94 -12.93
C ILE A 104 -8.98 -27.90 -13.99
N GLU A 105 -9.32 -28.32 -15.21
CA GLU A 105 -9.76 -27.40 -16.26
C GLU A 105 -11.11 -26.75 -15.92
N LEU A 106 -12.05 -27.50 -15.32
CA LEU A 106 -13.32 -26.96 -14.83
C LEU A 106 -13.06 -25.84 -13.81
N GLY A 107 -12.26 -26.11 -12.77
CA GLY A 107 -11.91 -25.11 -11.75
C GLY A 107 -11.18 -23.90 -12.33
N ARG A 108 -10.25 -24.11 -13.26
CA ARG A 108 -9.51 -23.04 -13.95
C ARG A 108 -10.47 -22.09 -14.67
N TRP A 109 -11.38 -22.61 -15.49
CA TRP A 109 -12.30 -21.78 -16.27
C TRP A 109 -13.37 -21.12 -15.40
N THR A 110 -13.84 -21.78 -14.34
CA THR A 110 -14.75 -21.16 -13.37
C THR A 110 -14.10 -19.99 -12.65
N CYS A 111 -12.89 -20.16 -12.11
CA CYS A 111 -12.17 -19.09 -11.42
C CYS A 111 -11.84 -17.94 -12.37
N LEU A 112 -11.39 -18.24 -13.60
CA LEU A 112 -11.07 -17.21 -14.58
C LEU A 112 -12.33 -16.43 -15.02
N GLY A 113 -13.47 -17.11 -15.16
CA GLY A 113 -14.75 -16.47 -15.47
C GLY A 113 -15.24 -15.56 -14.34
N LEU A 114 -15.12 -16.00 -13.08
CA LEU A 114 -15.46 -15.19 -11.90
C LEU A 114 -14.56 -13.96 -11.76
N TYR A 115 -13.26 -14.08 -12.07
CA TYR A 115 -12.35 -12.94 -12.11
C TYR A 115 -12.84 -11.86 -13.08
N PHE A 116 -13.09 -12.22 -14.35
CA PHE A 116 -13.55 -11.25 -15.34
C PHE A 116 -14.89 -10.63 -14.92
N LEU A 117 -15.86 -11.46 -14.52
CA LEU A 117 -17.18 -10.98 -14.10
C LEU A 117 -17.10 -9.95 -12.96
N LEU A 118 -16.35 -10.26 -11.90
CA LEU A 118 -16.20 -9.36 -10.75
C LEU A 118 -15.45 -8.09 -11.11
N GLU A 119 -14.40 -8.18 -11.93
CA GLU A 119 -13.68 -7.00 -12.38
C GLU A 119 -14.54 -6.11 -13.29
N ASP A 120 -15.33 -6.70 -14.19
CA ASP A 120 -16.23 -5.99 -15.09
C ASP A 120 -17.33 -5.25 -14.31
N CYS A 121 -17.82 -5.82 -13.21
CA CYS A 121 -18.74 -5.12 -12.29
C CYS A 121 -18.17 -3.84 -11.68
N THR A 122 -16.83 -3.69 -11.65
CA THR A 122 -16.16 -2.50 -11.10
C THR A 122 -15.83 -1.44 -12.15
N ILE A 123 -16.24 -1.61 -13.41
CA ILE A 123 -15.83 -0.73 -14.50
C ILE A 123 -16.30 0.72 -14.31
N LEU A 124 -17.51 0.95 -13.79
CA LEU A 124 -18.04 2.30 -13.56
C LEU A 124 -17.28 3.05 -12.46
N HIS A 125 -16.79 2.32 -11.45
CA HIS A 125 -15.87 2.87 -10.45
C HIS A 125 -14.53 3.23 -11.09
N ALA A 126 -13.96 2.33 -11.91
CA ALA A 126 -12.69 2.56 -12.58
C ALA A 126 -12.73 3.72 -13.60
N MET A 127 -13.90 4.03 -14.16
CA MET A 127 -14.14 5.20 -15.02
C MET A 127 -14.35 6.51 -14.25
N ASN A 128 -14.41 6.47 -12.91
CA ASN A 128 -14.81 7.58 -12.07
C ASN A 128 -16.23 8.13 -12.37
N VAL A 129 -17.12 7.28 -12.92
CA VAL A 129 -18.51 7.65 -13.23
C VAL A 129 -19.42 7.42 -12.03
N TYR A 130 -19.25 6.29 -11.34
CA TYR A 130 -19.98 5.96 -10.13
C TYR A 130 -19.05 5.26 -9.13
N PRO A 131 -18.37 6.04 -8.27
CA PRO A 131 -17.49 5.50 -7.24
C PRO A 131 -18.28 4.73 -6.19
N VAL A 132 -18.04 3.42 -6.11
CA VAL A 132 -18.64 2.52 -5.10
C VAL A 132 -17.62 2.08 -4.04
N TYR A 133 -18.08 1.99 -2.78
CA TYR A 133 -17.26 1.58 -1.64
C TYR A 133 -16.83 0.10 -1.70
N TRP A 134 -17.64 -0.76 -2.32
CA TRP A 134 -17.38 -2.20 -2.44
C TRP A 134 -16.39 -2.56 -3.56
N ASN A 135 -15.83 -1.57 -4.27
CA ASN A 135 -14.87 -1.81 -5.36
C ASN A 135 -13.65 -2.63 -4.89
N ARG A 136 -12.98 -2.20 -3.80
CA ARG A 136 -11.76 -2.86 -3.33
C ARG A 136 -12.02 -4.29 -2.84
N PRO A 137 -13.05 -4.59 -2.02
CA PRO A 137 -13.41 -5.96 -1.67
C PRO A 137 -13.70 -6.84 -2.90
N VAL A 138 -14.49 -6.34 -3.86
CA VAL A 138 -14.80 -7.08 -5.09
C VAL A 138 -13.55 -7.34 -5.93
N LEU A 139 -12.64 -6.36 -6.04
CA LEU A 139 -11.35 -6.55 -6.71
C LEU A 139 -10.48 -7.56 -5.96
N VAL A 140 -10.39 -7.51 -4.63
CA VAL A 140 -9.62 -8.52 -3.87
C VAL A 140 -10.12 -9.93 -4.17
N GLU A 141 -11.44 -10.16 -4.17
CA GLU A 141 -12.00 -11.45 -4.55
C GLU A 141 -11.72 -11.81 -6.03
N ALA A 142 -11.85 -10.84 -6.94
CA ALA A 142 -11.51 -11.04 -8.35
C ALA A 142 -10.05 -11.49 -8.52
N TYR A 143 -9.10 -10.81 -7.87
CA TYR A 143 -7.68 -11.12 -7.94
C TYR A 143 -7.33 -12.47 -7.27
N LYS A 144 -8.06 -12.89 -6.22
CA LYS A 144 -7.96 -14.26 -5.67
C LYS A 144 -8.38 -15.30 -6.71
N PHE A 145 -9.53 -15.11 -7.37
CA PHE A 145 -9.98 -16.02 -8.42
C PHE A 145 -9.00 -16.06 -9.61
N TRP A 146 -8.40 -14.92 -9.97
CA TRP A 146 -7.36 -14.89 -11.00
C TRP A 146 -6.13 -15.70 -10.60
N PHE A 147 -5.65 -15.53 -9.36
CA PHE A 147 -4.55 -16.32 -8.82
C PHE A 147 -4.86 -17.82 -8.85
N TYR A 148 -6.05 -18.24 -8.38
CA TYR A 148 -6.47 -19.64 -8.38
C TYR A 148 -6.55 -20.22 -9.79
N ALA A 149 -7.06 -19.45 -10.76
CA ALA A 149 -7.10 -19.88 -12.16
C ALA A 149 -5.71 -20.15 -12.74
N LEU A 150 -4.74 -19.27 -12.46
CA LEU A 150 -3.34 -19.44 -12.88
C LEU A 150 -2.66 -20.62 -12.17
N ALA A 151 -2.87 -20.76 -10.86
CA ALA A 151 -2.34 -21.89 -10.10
C ALA A 151 -2.87 -23.24 -10.64
N LEU A 152 -4.19 -23.35 -10.85
CA LEU A 152 -4.82 -24.54 -11.46
C LEU A 152 -4.30 -24.79 -12.87
N SER A 153 -4.02 -23.73 -13.63
CA SER A 153 -3.40 -23.84 -14.95
C SER A 153 -2.01 -24.48 -14.92
N ILE A 154 -1.16 -24.01 -14.00
CA ILE A 154 0.21 -24.53 -13.82
C ILE A 154 0.13 -25.98 -13.36
N VAL A 155 -0.72 -26.29 -12.37
CA VAL A 155 -0.94 -27.66 -11.88
C VAL A 155 -1.41 -28.58 -13.01
N GLY A 156 -2.35 -28.15 -13.85
CA GLY A 156 -2.80 -28.92 -15.01
C GLY A 156 -1.71 -29.15 -16.04
N ALA A 157 -0.86 -28.14 -16.31
CA ALA A 157 0.27 -28.28 -17.22
C ALA A 157 1.36 -29.23 -16.67
N MET A 158 1.63 -29.16 -15.37
CA MET A 158 2.54 -30.09 -14.67
C MET A 158 2.00 -31.52 -14.68
N TRP A 159 0.71 -31.71 -14.42
CA TRP A 159 0.04 -33.02 -14.52
C TRP A 159 0.17 -33.60 -15.93
N GLY A 160 -0.05 -32.77 -16.96
CA GLY A 160 0.17 -33.17 -18.35
C GLY A 160 1.60 -33.60 -18.63
N LEU A 161 2.62 -32.91 -18.08
CA LEU A 161 4.02 -33.31 -18.24
C LEU A 161 4.37 -34.61 -17.51
N LEU A 162 3.80 -34.82 -16.31
CA LEU A 162 4.09 -35.99 -15.48
C LEU A 162 3.38 -37.26 -15.97
N PHE A 163 2.15 -37.14 -16.49
CA PHE A 163 1.28 -38.29 -16.79
C PHE A 163 0.96 -38.49 -18.27
N ALA A 164 1.26 -37.54 -19.18
CA ALA A 164 1.06 -37.75 -20.62
C ALA A 164 2.15 -38.60 -21.30
N SER A 165 3.18 -39.05 -20.56
CA SER A 165 4.22 -39.93 -21.10
C SER A 165 3.79 -41.41 -21.21
N GLY A 166 2.52 -41.73 -20.98
CA GLY A 166 2.03 -43.12 -20.97
C GLY A 166 0.56 -43.29 -21.35
N SER A 167 0.15 -42.91 -22.57
CA SER A 167 -1.01 -43.55 -23.21
C SER A 167 -0.99 -43.31 -24.72
N GLY A 168 -0.86 -44.41 -25.47
CA GLY A 168 -0.89 -44.43 -26.92
C GLY A 168 -2.32 -44.44 -27.48
N SER A 169 -2.49 -43.68 -28.58
CA SER A 169 -3.35 -44.02 -29.72
C SER A 169 -4.70 -44.72 -29.47
N VAL A 170 -5.80 -43.97 -29.29
CA VAL A 170 -7.18 -44.32 -29.72
C VAL A 170 -7.97 -42.99 -29.72
N GLY A 171 -8.79 -42.53 -30.68
CA GLY A 171 -9.25 -42.97 -31.99
C GLY A 171 -9.99 -41.77 -32.61
N LYS A 172 -9.99 -41.69 -33.95
CA LYS A 172 -10.67 -40.64 -34.75
C LYS A 172 -12.20 -40.82 -34.72
N ALA A 173 -12.94 -39.73 -34.55
CA ALA A 173 -14.25 -39.42 -35.16
C ALA A 173 -14.70 -38.03 -34.65
N GLN A 174 -15.32 -37.11 -35.37
CA GLN A 174 -15.66 -36.96 -36.78
C GLN A 174 -16.05 -35.48 -36.96
N GLN A 175 -15.51 -34.87 -38.03
CA GLN A 175 -15.85 -33.57 -38.64
C GLN A 175 -17.36 -33.49 -38.98
N ASP A 176 -18.05 -32.36 -38.85
CA ASP A 176 -18.17 -31.23 -39.81
C ASP A 176 -19.14 -30.16 -39.21
N GLU A 177 -19.18 -28.85 -39.50
CA GLU A 177 -18.93 -28.14 -40.76
C GLU A 177 -18.70 -26.60 -40.59
N LYS A 178 -17.71 -26.07 -41.36
CA LYS A 178 -17.36 -24.72 -41.89
C LYS A 178 -18.17 -23.45 -41.49
N LYS A 179 -17.58 -22.23 -41.34
CA LYS A 179 -16.58 -21.46 -42.14
C LYS A 179 -15.90 -20.41 -41.23
N GLY A 180 -14.64 -19.97 -41.37
CA GLY A 180 -13.59 -20.22 -42.35
C GLY A 180 -12.34 -19.37 -42.06
N GLY A 181 -11.18 -19.82 -42.58
CA GLY A 181 -9.98 -18.98 -42.82
C GLY A 181 -8.75 -19.22 -41.94
N GLY A 182 -8.15 -20.42 -41.98
CA GLY A 182 -7.03 -20.81 -41.11
C GLY A 182 -5.60 -20.49 -41.56
N SER A 183 -4.69 -20.64 -40.60
CA SER A 183 -3.33 -21.17 -40.81
C SER A 183 -3.20 -22.44 -39.98
N LYS A 184 -2.90 -23.57 -40.64
CA LYS A 184 -2.61 -24.87 -40.01
C LYS A 184 -1.26 -24.78 -39.29
N GLU A 185 -1.26 -24.83 -37.96
CA GLU A 185 -0.07 -25.24 -37.21
C GLU A 185 -0.01 -26.75 -37.10
N ARG A 186 1.17 -27.30 -37.38
CA ARG A 186 1.50 -28.72 -37.18
C ARG A 186 1.41 -29.01 -35.69
N LYS A 187 0.74 -30.11 -35.32
CA LYS A 187 0.84 -30.73 -33.99
C LYS A 187 2.29 -31.15 -33.77
N ASP A 188 3.05 -30.36 -33.03
CA ASP A 188 4.31 -30.78 -32.43
C ASP A 188 3.98 -31.35 -31.04
N GLY A 189 4.05 -32.68 -30.91
CA GLY A 189 3.88 -33.40 -29.65
C GLY A 189 5.12 -33.32 -28.78
N GLY A 190 5.62 -32.12 -28.54
CA GLY A 190 6.75 -31.86 -27.63
C GLY A 190 6.26 -31.29 -26.31
N SER A 191 7.04 -31.43 -25.23
CA SER A 191 6.83 -30.78 -23.93
C SER A 191 6.86 -29.24 -23.98
N GLY A 192 7.24 -28.66 -25.13
CA GLY A 192 7.40 -27.21 -25.36
C GLY A 192 6.16 -26.34 -25.09
N PRO A 193 4.94 -26.69 -25.57
CA PRO A 193 3.75 -25.87 -25.32
C PRO A 193 3.32 -25.86 -23.84
N LEU A 194 3.50 -26.98 -23.13
CA LEU A 194 3.20 -27.08 -21.70
C LEU A 194 4.22 -26.30 -20.86
N MET A 195 5.52 -26.42 -21.18
CA MET A 195 6.57 -25.62 -20.54
C MET A 195 6.35 -24.12 -20.75
N LYS A 196 5.98 -23.72 -21.98
CA LYS A 196 5.64 -22.33 -22.29
C LYS A 196 4.47 -21.82 -21.43
N ARG A 197 3.43 -22.64 -21.23
CA ARG A 197 2.28 -22.31 -20.37
C ARG A 197 2.71 -22.12 -18.91
N ILE A 198 3.56 -23.00 -18.38
CA ILE A 198 4.08 -22.88 -17.00
C ILE A 198 4.85 -21.56 -16.81
N VAL A 199 5.75 -21.23 -17.74
CA VAL A 199 6.55 -20.00 -17.65
C VAL A 199 5.67 -18.75 -17.75
N VAL A 200 4.75 -18.72 -18.71
CA VAL A 200 3.86 -17.56 -18.92
C VAL A 200 2.91 -17.38 -17.73
N ASP A 201 2.22 -18.44 -17.32
CA ASP A 201 1.26 -18.36 -16.21
C ASP A 201 1.98 -18.10 -14.88
N GLY A 202 3.23 -18.55 -14.73
CA GLY A 202 4.06 -18.24 -13.56
C GLY A 202 4.48 -16.77 -13.47
N CYS A 203 4.85 -16.15 -14.59
CA CYS A 203 5.09 -14.70 -14.65
C CYS A 203 3.80 -13.92 -14.35
N ASP A 204 2.66 -14.36 -14.90
CA ASP A 204 1.38 -13.70 -14.69
C ASP A 204 0.87 -13.85 -13.24
N LEU A 205 1.26 -14.92 -12.53
CA LEU A 205 0.89 -15.17 -11.13
C LEU A 205 1.45 -14.10 -10.17
N LEU A 206 2.56 -13.43 -10.54
CA LEU A 206 3.15 -12.36 -9.74
C LEU A 206 2.19 -11.18 -9.59
N ILE A 207 1.38 -10.88 -10.60
CA ILE A 207 0.49 -9.71 -10.60
C ILE A 207 -0.59 -9.83 -9.52
N PRO A 208 -1.43 -10.88 -9.49
CA PRO A 208 -2.37 -11.05 -8.39
C PRO A 208 -1.69 -11.40 -7.07
N GLY A 209 -0.54 -12.07 -7.09
CA GLY A 209 0.20 -12.40 -5.87
C GLY A 209 0.70 -11.16 -5.13
N VAL A 210 1.25 -10.18 -5.84
CA VAL A 210 1.70 -8.89 -5.27
C VAL A 210 0.50 -8.05 -4.85
N PHE A 211 -0.55 -7.95 -5.68
CA PHE A 211 -1.76 -7.20 -5.34
C PHE A 211 -2.44 -7.70 -4.05
N LEU A 212 -2.47 -9.02 -3.82
CA LEU A 212 -3.03 -9.63 -2.62
C LEU A 212 -2.07 -9.61 -1.41
N GLY A 213 -0.82 -9.19 -1.59
CA GLY A 213 0.22 -9.24 -0.56
C GLY A 213 0.75 -10.64 -0.26
N TRP A 214 0.44 -11.64 -1.08
CA TRP A 214 0.90 -13.03 -0.92
C TRP A 214 2.33 -13.22 -1.40
N ILE A 215 2.80 -12.37 -2.33
CA ILE A 215 4.15 -12.40 -2.90
C ILE A 215 4.79 -11.03 -2.69
N LYS A 216 5.95 -10.99 -2.01
CA LYS A 216 6.71 -9.74 -1.77
C LYS A 216 7.78 -9.56 -2.85
N VAL A 217 7.42 -8.90 -3.94
CA VAL A 217 8.30 -8.61 -5.09
C VAL A 217 8.07 -7.15 -5.51
N SER A 218 9.11 -6.44 -5.96
CA SER A 218 8.98 -5.03 -6.35
C SER A 218 8.14 -4.84 -7.62
N GLU A 219 7.46 -3.69 -7.72
CA GLU A 219 6.62 -3.32 -8.88
C GLU A 219 7.41 -3.27 -10.19
N VAL A 220 8.70 -2.92 -10.12
CA VAL A 220 9.64 -3.04 -11.25
C VAL A 220 9.67 -4.46 -11.78
N VAL A 221 9.86 -5.46 -10.92
CA VAL A 221 9.96 -6.87 -11.31
C VAL A 221 8.64 -7.37 -11.91
N VAL A 222 7.50 -6.92 -11.38
CA VAL A 222 6.18 -7.20 -11.98
C VAL A 222 6.09 -6.59 -13.38
N GLY A 223 6.52 -5.34 -13.56
CA GLY A 223 6.63 -4.68 -14.87
C GLY A 223 7.52 -5.44 -15.85
N MET A 224 8.68 -5.91 -15.41
CA MET A 224 9.60 -6.70 -16.24
C MET A 224 9.00 -8.06 -16.64
N ALA A 225 8.31 -8.74 -15.72
CA ALA A 225 7.63 -10.00 -15.99
C ALA A 225 6.51 -9.82 -17.04
N MET A 226 5.75 -8.73 -16.95
CA MET A 226 4.73 -8.36 -17.94
C MET A 226 5.34 -8.06 -19.32
N VAL A 227 6.45 -7.34 -19.38
CA VAL A 227 7.19 -7.10 -20.64
C VAL A 227 7.64 -8.43 -21.25
N TYR A 228 8.24 -9.30 -20.44
CA TYR A 228 8.69 -10.63 -20.88
C TYR A 228 7.54 -11.46 -21.47
N GLU A 229 6.40 -11.55 -20.76
CA GLU A 229 5.21 -12.27 -21.22
C GLU A 229 4.64 -11.70 -22.52
N SER A 230 4.51 -10.38 -22.60
CA SER A 230 3.96 -9.70 -23.77
C SER A 230 4.88 -9.87 -24.99
N ILE A 231 6.20 -9.80 -24.81
CA ILE A 231 7.19 -10.06 -25.86
C ILE A 231 7.14 -11.53 -26.30
N MET A 232 7.12 -12.48 -25.37
CA MET A 232 7.02 -13.91 -25.67
C MET A 232 5.76 -14.24 -26.47
N THR A 233 4.67 -13.51 -26.22
CA THR A 233 3.40 -13.70 -26.90
C THR A 233 3.35 -13.05 -28.28
N VAL A 234 3.90 -11.84 -28.45
CA VAL A 234 4.01 -11.15 -29.74
C VAL A 234 4.97 -11.88 -30.68
N LEU A 235 6.10 -12.34 -30.15
CA LEU A 235 7.12 -13.00 -30.96
C LEU A 235 6.69 -14.40 -31.39
N ALA A 236 5.81 -15.11 -30.63
CA ALA A 236 5.38 -16.50 -30.91
C ALA A 236 4.84 -16.73 -32.33
N GLN A 237 4.49 -15.66 -33.03
CA GLN A 237 4.03 -15.66 -34.41
C GLN A 237 5.15 -15.72 -35.47
N THR A 238 6.44 -15.60 -35.11
CA THR A 238 7.57 -15.48 -36.06
C THR A 238 8.56 -16.67 -36.04
N ARG A 239 8.75 -17.34 -37.19
CA ARG A 239 9.45 -18.65 -37.34
C ARG A 239 10.99 -18.61 -37.26
N HIS A 240 11.61 -17.89 -36.33
CA HIS A 240 13.08 -17.67 -36.35
C HIS A 240 13.87 -18.09 -35.09
N LEU A 241 13.55 -19.21 -34.44
CA LEU A 241 14.11 -19.78 -33.19
C LEU A 241 15.60 -19.51 -32.81
N ARG A 242 16.51 -19.26 -33.76
CA ARG A 242 17.92 -18.92 -33.46
C ARG A 242 18.15 -17.47 -33.08
N ILE A 243 17.39 -16.55 -33.67
CA ILE A 243 17.37 -15.14 -33.26
C ILE A 243 16.83 -15.03 -31.83
N TRP A 244 15.99 -15.98 -31.42
CA TRP A 244 15.28 -16.01 -30.12
C TRP A 244 16.16 -16.35 -28.93
N ILE A 245 17.08 -17.30 -29.09
CA ILE A 245 18.02 -17.62 -28.01
C ILE A 245 18.96 -16.43 -27.81
N ILE A 246 19.34 -15.77 -28.92
CA ILE A 246 20.20 -14.59 -28.89
C ILE A 246 19.45 -13.39 -28.29
N THR A 247 18.22 -13.09 -28.71
CA THR A 247 17.45 -11.97 -28.12
C THR A 247 17.06 -12.24 -26.68
N ALA A 248 16.69 -13.47 -26.30
CA ALA A 248 16.37 -13.83 -24.91
C ALA A 248 17.61 -13.82 -24.01
N ALA A 249 18.76 -14.30 -24.49
CA ALA A 249 20.02 -14.21 -23.76
C ALA A 249 20.51 -12.77 -23.66
N VAL A 250 20.33 -11.96 -24.71
CA VAL A 250 20.66 -10.53 -24.69
C VAL A 250 19.70 -9.75 -23.81
N THR A 251 18.40 -10.05 -23.79
CA THR A 251 17.47 -9.43 -22.83
C THR A 251 17.78 -9.90 -21.42
N ALA A 252 17.94 -11.19 -21.14
CA ALA A 252 18.36 -11.66 -19.81
C ALA A 252 19.70 -11.04 -19.36
N PHE A 253 20.67 -10.92 -20.26
CA PHE A 253 21.95 -10.27 -19.99
C PHE A 253 21.80 -8.77 -19.77
N LEU A 254 20.97 -8.07 -20.55
CA LEU A 254 20.66 -6.65 -20.35
C LEU A 254 19.80 -6.43 -19.10
N LEU A 255 18.95 -7.38 -18.71
CA LEU A 255 18.15 -7.35 -17.49
C LEU A 255 19.04 -7.56 -16.26
N VAL A 256 19.96 -8.52 -16.31
CA VAL A 256 20.97 -8.75 -15.27
C VAL A 256 21.96 -7.60 -15.22
N SER A 257 22.41 -7.08 -16.38
CA SER A 257 23.33 -5.94 -16.44
C SER A 257 22.66 -4.63 -16.03
N PHE A 258 21.37 -4.43 -16.34
CA PHE A 258 20.59 -3.28 -15.89
C PHE A 258 20.26 -3.39 -14.40
N TYR A 259 19.89 -4.57 -13.90
CA TYR A 259 19.73 -4.83 -12.45
C TYR A 259 21.03 -4.61 -11.67
N LEU A 260 22.18 -5.08 -12.21
CA LEU A 260 23.50 -4.82 -11.63
C LEU A 260 23.93 -3.36 -11.82
N SER A 261 23.50 -2.68 -12.88
CA SER A 261 23.79 -1.27 -13.14
C SER A 261 22.91 -0.33 -12.32
N THR A 262 21.66 -0.66 -12.03
CA THR A 262 20.78 0.12 -11.14
C THR A 262 21.21 -0.04 -9.69
N GLN A 263 21.79 -1.19 -9.30
CA GLN A 263 22.53 -1.31 -8.05
C GLN A 263 23.84 -0.49 -8.04
N ARG A 264 24.51 -0.31 -9.19
CA ARG A 264 25.78 0.45 -9.28
C ARG A 264 25.62 1.96 -9.50
N SER A 265 24.51 2.41 -10.09
CA SER A 265 24.28 3.81 -10.49
C SER A 265 23.64 4.70 -9.43
N SER A 266 23.33 4.17 -8.24
CA SER A 266 23.11 5.04 -7.06
C SER A 266 24.41 5.60 -6.48
N ALA A 267 25.57 5.23 -7.05
CA ALA A 267 26.86 5.84 -6.74
C ALA A 267 27.25 6.91 -7.78
N THR A 268 27.16 8.16 -7.34
CA THR A 268 27.92 9.34 -7.83
C THR A 268 27.32 10.14 -8.99
N THR A 269 26.63 11.24 -8.68
CA THR A 269 26.93 12.56 -9.29
C THR A 269 26.54 13.70 -8.32
N PRO A 270 27.42 14.68 -8.05
CA PRO A 270 27.18 15.77 -7.10
C PRO A 270 26.35 16.89 -7.73
N ILE A 271 25.29 17.34 -7.04
CA ILE A 271 24.58 18.57 -7.42
C ILE A 271 25.31 19.76 -6.80
N GLN A 272 26.06 20.45 -7.65
CA GLN A 272 26.67 21.74 -7.39
C GLN A 272 25.57 22.82 -7.42
N ARG A 273 25.15 23.34 -6.26
CA ARG A 273 24.33 24.56 -6.17
C ARG A 273 25.26 25.78 -6.17
N HIS A 274 25.21 26.59 -7.22
CA HIS A 274 25.67 27.99 -7.17
C HIS A 274 24.49 28.89 -6.70
N PRO A 275 24.76 30.01 -6.01
CA PRO A 275 23.77 30.75 -5.25
C PRO A 275 23.17 31.94 -6.04
N ASP A 276 22.16 32.51 -5.41
CA ASP A 276 21.57 33.83 -5.61
C ASP A 276 20.71 34.05 -6.86
N ASN A 277 19.42 34.29 -6.62
CA ASN A 277 18.85 35.60 -6.94
C ASN A 277 17.70 35.93 -5.99
N ILE A 278 18.04 36.83 -5.08
CA ILE A 278 17.16 37.74 -4.35
C ILE A 278 16.36 38.54 -5.39
N VAL A 279 15.03 38.47 -5.33
CA VAL A 279 14.18 39.57 -5.79
C VAL A 279 13.38 40.02 -4.58
N THR A 280 13.87 41.11 -4.02
CA THR A 280 13.14 42.05 -3.17
C THR A 280 11.85 42.47 -3.85
N ASP A 281 10.72 42.35 -3.17
CA ASP A 281 9.77 43.45 -3.19
C ASP A 281 9.27 43.72 -1.78
N ALA A 282 9.70 44.86 -1.28
CA ALA A 282 9.23 45.46 -0.06
C ALA A 282 7.87 46.09 -0.33
N THR A 283 6.86 45.77 0.46
CA THR A 283 5.82 46.74 0.77
C THR A 283 5.58 46.74 2.27
N THR A 284 6.20 47.73 2.88
CA THR A 284 6.05 48.22 4.24
C THR A 284 4.59 48.31 4.65
N SER A 285 4.21 47.62 5.73
CA SER A 285 3.12 48.04 6.59
C SER A 285 3.58 47.94 8.03
N THR A 286 3.97 49.11 8.54
CA THR A 286 4.33 49.36 9.93
C THR A 286 3.04 49.38 10.76
N ALA A 287 2.88 48.44 11.70
CA ALA A 287 1.89 48.58 12.77
C ALA A 287 2.35 47.86 14.05
N SER A 288 2.94 48.67 14.93
CA SER A 288 3.04 48.60 16.39
C SER A 288 3.19 47.23 17.06
N ALA A 289 4.37 47.05 17.67
CA ALA A 289 4.59 46.21 18.84
C ALA A 289 3.56 46.54 19.94
N SER A 290 2.69 45.58 20.24
CA SER A 290 1.92 45.53 21.47
C SER A 290 2.47 44.41 22.34
N SER A 291 3.18 44.81 23.38
CA SER A 291 3.64 43.95 24.48
C SER A 291 2.45 43.26 25.13
N ARG A 292 2.25 41.97 24.88
CA ARG A 292 1.36 41.15 25.71
C ARG A 292 2.04 40.82 27.03
N PRO A 293 1.39 41.02 28.18
CA PRO A 293 1.95 40.64 29.47
C PRO A 293 1.92 39.12 29.60
N THR A 294 3.08 38.55 29.91
CA THR A 294 3.24 37.16 30.37
C THR A 294 2.54 37.04 31.72
N SER A 295 1.23 36.78 31.71
CA SER A 295 0.52 36.31 32.91
C SER A 295 0.89 34.85 33.10
N SER A 296 1.99 34.59 33.83
CA SER A 296 2.27 33.28 34.39
C SER A 296 1.14 32.92 35.35
N LEU A 297 0.15 32.16 34.88
CA LEU A 297 -0.70 31.37 35.74
C LEU A 297 0.23 30.44 36.53
N GLN A 298 0.55 30.83 37.76
CA GLN A 298 1.17 29.95 38.74
C GLN A 298 0.19 28.82 39.00
N LEU A 299 0.36 27.72 38.29
CA LEU A 299 -0.24 26.44 38.67
C LEU A 299 0.37 26.07 40.03
N PRO A 300 -0.45 25.72 41.04
CA PRO A 300 0.06 25.32 42.35
C PRO A 300 0.96 24.08 42.23
N ASP A 301 1.89 23.89 43.18
CA ASP A 301 2.82 22.75 43.36
C ASP A 301 2.10 21.39 43.58
N LYS A 302 0.98 21.14 42.90
CA LYS A 302 0.18 19.94 42.99
C LYS A 302 0.57 19.03 41.83
N ALA A 303 1.04 17.82 42.16
CA ALA A 303 1.22 16.77 41.17
C ALA A 303 -0.12 16.47 40.48
N PHE A 304 -0.14 16.57 39.14
CA PHE A 304 -1.31 16.36 38.31
C PHE A 304 -1.65 14.88 38.23
N THR A 305 -2.94 14.54 38.35
CA THR A 305 -3.39 13.16 38.12
C THR A 305 -3.44 12.87 36.63
N ARG A 306 -3.05 11.65 36.25
CA ARG A 306 -2.96 11.23 34.86
C ARG A 306 -3.61 9.88 34.68
N THR A 307 -4.23 9.65 33.53
CA THR A 307 -4.68 8.31 33.14
C THR A 307 -4.22 7.98 31.73
N VAL A 308 -3.63 6.80 31.54
CA VAL A 308 -3.31 6.24 30.22
C VAL A 308 -4.40 5.26 29.81
N VAL A 309 -5.01 5.52 28.66
CA VAL A 309 -6.12 4.76 28.09
C VAL A 309 -5.59 4.01 26.87
N ILE A 310 -5.72 2.70 26.88
CA ILE A 310 -5.22 1.80 25.84
C ILE A 310 -6.33 0.91 25.33
N ALA A 311 -6.46 0.81 24.01
CA ALA A 311 -7.16 -0.27 23.35
C ALA A 311 -6.16 -1.37 22.99
N LYS A 312 -6.49 -2.61 23.33
CA LYS A 312 -5.70 -3.77 22.92
C LYS A 312 -6.57 -4.97 22.54
N LEU A 313 -6.01 -5.86 21.73
CA LEU A 313 -6.47 -7.23 21.58
C LEU A 313 -5.97 -8.09 22.74
N GLU A 314 -6.61 -9.24 22.97
CA GLU A 314 -6.24 -10.17 24.03
C GLU A 314 -4.78 -10.65 23.87
N GLU A 315 -4.35 -10.88 22.64
CA GLU A 315 -3.00 -11.32 22.28
C GLU A 315 -1.91 -10.24 22.38
N GLU A 316 -2.28 -8.96 22.42
CA GLU A 316 -1.32 -7.86 22.49
C GLU A 316 -0.80 -7.65 23.93
N ASP A 317 0.49 -7.36 24.04
CA ASP A 317 1.13 -7.08 25.33
C ASP A 317 1.13 -5.58 25.66
N ALA A 318 0.49 -5.24 26.78
CA ALA A 318 0.43 -3.90 27.34
C ALA A 318 0.95 -3.85 28.80
N SER A 319 1.65 -4.89 29.25
CA SER A 319 2.13 -5.04 30.65
C SER A 319 3.14 -3.98 31.07
N TRP A 320 3.78 -3.28 30.12
CA TRP A 320 4.68 -2.15 30.38
C TRP A 320 3.99 -1.01 31.16
N ILE A 321 2.66 -0.90 31.07
CA ILE A 321 1.85 0.10 31.78
C ILE A 321 1.83 -0.20 33.29
N ASP A 322 1.79 -1.47 33.68
CA ASP A 322 1.75 -1.87 35.08
C ASP A 322 2.98 -1.34 35.82
N THR A 323 4.14 -1.37 35.15
CA THR A 323 5.39 -0.83 35.70
C THR A 323 5.32 0.70 35.88
N LEU A 324 4.66 1.41 34.96
CA LEU A 324 4.49 2.86 35.08
C LEU A 324 3.57 3.23 36.24
N VAL A 325 2.40 2.60 36.34
CA VAL A 325 1.43 2.84 37.41
C VAL A 325 2.01 2.47 38.79
N GLN A 326 2.83 1.41 38.86
CA GLN A 326 3.54 1.06 40.11
C GLN A 326 4.59 2.09 40.53
N THR A 327 5.19 2.81 39.57
CA THR A 327 6.29 3.75 39.84
C THR A 327 5.86 5.21 39.96
N ASP A 328 4.69 5.57 39.41
CA ASP A 328 4.12 6.91 39.48
C ASP A 328 2.76 6.86 40.21
N PRO A 329 2.68 7.34 41.48
CA PRO A 329 1.45 7.28 42.27
C PRO A 329 0.34 8.20 41.76
N HIS A 330 0.63 9.10 40.82
CA HIS A 330 -0.34 10.00 40.20
C HIS A 330 -0.82 9.50 38.84
N LEU A 331 -0.29 8.38 38.36
CA LEU A 331 -0.66 7.75 37.10
C LEU A 331 -1.57 6.54 37.34
N SER A 332 -2.74 6.54 36.71
CA SER A 332 -3.60 5.36 36.59
C SER A 332 -3.66 4.86 35.15
N SER A 333 -4.18 3.66 34.95
CA SER A 333 -4.39 3.07 33.63
C SER A 333 -5.82 2.58 33.44
N ALA A 334 -6.27 2.63 32.20
CA ALA A 334 -7.52 2.02 31.73
C ALA A 334 -7.21 1.24 30.44
N VAL A 335 -6.94 -0.05 30.59
CA VAL A 335 -6.56 -0.95 29.49
C VAL A 335 -7.78 -1.78 29.10
N TYR A 336 -8.32 -1.53 27.92
CA TYR A 336 -9.49 -2.22 27.39
C TYR A 336 -9.09 -3.36 26.46
N THR A 337 -9.62 -4.55 26.70
CA THR A 337 -9.48 -5.69 25.78
C THR A 337 -10.73 -5.77 24.91
N VAL A 338 -10.60 -5.44 23.63
CA VAL A 338 -11.77 -5.16 22.76
C VAL A 338 -12.40 -6.40 22.13
N ASP A 339 -11.65 -7.49 22.04
CA ASP A 339 -12.04 -8.77 21.43
C ASP A 339 -12.42 -9.86 22.47
N ASN A 340 -12.34 -9.56 23.76
CA ASN A 340 -12.77 -10.43 24.85
C ASN A 340 -13.95 -9.81 25.62
N PRO A 341 -15.20 -10.30 25.44
CA PRO A 341 -16.38 -9.75 26.11
C PRO A 341 -16.42 -10.02 27.62
N ASN A 342 -15.56 -10.91 28.14
CA ASN A 342 -15.44 -11.19 29.57
C ASN A 342 -14.33 -10.38 30.26
N ALA A 343 -13.60 -9.53 29.52
CA ALA A 343 -12.58 -8.68 30.10
C ALA A 343 -13.18 -7.64 31.06
N THR A 344 -12.44 -7.27 32.10
CA THR A 344 -12.89 -6.30 33.11
C THR A 344 -13.22 -4.95 32.51
N LEU A 345 -12.40 -4.49 31.56
CA LEU A 345 -12.66 -3.32 30.73
C LEU A 345 -12.77 -3.79 29.29
N THR A 346 -13.94 -3.61 28.70
CA THR A 346 -14.23 -3.95 27.30
C THR A 346 -15.20 -2.94 26.71
N VAL A 347 -15.50 -3.09 25.42
CA VAL A 347 -16.34 -2.17 24.65
C VAL A 347 -17.65 -2.84 24.25
N PRO A 348 -18.72 -2.07 23.98
CA PRO A 348 -19.99 -2.65 23.51
C PRO A 348 -19.84 -3.42 22.19
N GLN A 349 -18.91 -3.01 21.32
CA GLN A 349 -18.60 -3.66 20.05
C GLN A 349 -17.19 -3.28 19.61
N ASN A 350 -16.41 -4.23 19.10
CA ASN A 350 -15.10 -3.97 18.50
C ASN A 350 -15.25 -3.34 17.10
N LYS A 351 -15.32 -2.01 17.04
CA LYS A 351 -15.49 -1.23 15.79
C LYS A 351 -14.89 0.17 15.91
N GLY A 352 -14.20 0.63 14.88
CA GLY A 352 -13.46 1.89 14.85
C GLY A 352 -12.09 1.83 15.54
N HIS A 353 -11.49 0.64 15.68
CA HIS A 353 -10.22 0.43 16.39
C HIS A 353 -10.23 1.08 17.79
N GLU A 354 -9.21 1.88 18.13
CA GLU A 354 -9.06 2.54 19.43
C GLU A 354 -10.15 3.57 19.74
N VAL A 355 -10.85 4.08 18.72
CA VAL A 355 -11.85 5.14 18.85
C VAL A 355 -12.99 4.71 19.76
N MET A 356 -13.44 3.45 19.66
CA MET A 356 -14.50 2.94 20.52
C MET A 356 -14.11 2.98 22.00
N VAL A 357 -12.87 2.59 22.29
CA VAL A 357 -12.31 2.63 23.64
C VAL A 357 -12.21 4.07 24.13
N TYR A 358 -11.67 4.98 23.30
CA TYR A 358 -11.48 6.37 23.68
C TYR A 358 -12.81 7.06 23.99
N LEU A 359 -13.81 6.90 23.11
CA LEU A 359 -15.15 7.42 23.34
C LEU A 359 -15.82 6.78 24.56
N THR A 360 -15.71 5.47 24.73
CA THR A 360 -16.30 4.76 25.88
C THR A 360 -15.67 5.23 27.19
N TYR A 361 -14.34 5.35 27.26
CA TYR A 361 -13.66 5.88 28.44
C TYR A 361 -14.10 7.31 28.76
N ILE A 362 -14.15 8.20 27.77
CA ILE A 362 -14.60 9.58 27.97
C ILE A 362 -16.03 9.61 28.52
N ILE A 363 -16.94 8.81 27.96
CA ILE A 363 -18.35 8.75 28.37
C ILE A 363 -18.46 8.24 29.81
N ASP A 364 -17.81 7.12 30.13
CA ASP A 364 -17.94 6.45 31.43
C ASP A 364 -17.29 7.24 32.57
N HIS A 365 -16.24 8.01 32.25
CA HIS A 365 -15.45 8.76 33.24
C HIS A 365 -15.64 10.29 33.16
N TYR A 366 -16.56 10.81 32.35
CA TYR A 366 -16.71 12.24 32.04
C TYR A 366 -16.68 13.16 33.29
N ALA A 367 -17.36 12.74 34.36
CA ALA A 367 -17.44 13.47 35.62
C ALA A 367 -16.20 13.35 36.52
N SER A 368 -15.35 12.34 36.31
CA SER A 368 -14.25 11.94 37.20
C SER A 368 -12.88 11.83 36.50
N LEU A 369 -12.74 12.36 35.28
CA LEU A 369 -11.47 12.41 34.54
C LEU A 369 -10.32 12.99 35.38
N SER A 370 -9.16 12.33 35.31
CA SER A 370 -7.86 12.83 35.76
C SER A 370 -7.48 14.14 35.07
N ASP A 371 -6.61 14.96 35.67
CA ASP A 371 -6.22 16.27 35.13
C ASP A 371 -5.77 16.17 33.66
N VAL A 372 -5.01 15.12 33.32
CA VAL A 372 -4.61 14.76 31.95
C VAL A 372 -5.00 13.32 31.62
N THR A 373 -5.60 13.11 30.45
CA THR A 373 -5.81 11.77 29.88
C THR A 373 -4.95 11.59 28.63
N LEU A 374 -4.23 10.47 28.57
CA LEU A 374 -3.41 10.06 27.43
C LEU A 374 -4.11 8.90 26.72
N PHE A 375 -4.34 9.05 25.43
CA PHE A 375 -4.92 8.03 24.56
C PHE A 375 -3.80 7.49 23.66
N MET A 376 -3.50 6.20 23.80
CA MET A 376 -2.31 5.60 23.17
C MET A 376 -2.59 4.19 22.65
N HIS A 377 -1.73 3.72 21.74
CA HIS A 377 -1.72 2.34 21.27
C HIS A 377 -1.02 1.40 22.26
N ALA A 378 -1.35 0.11 22.21
CA ALA A 378 -0.85 -0.90 23.15
C ALA A 378 0.66 -1.16 23.06
N HIS A 379 1.26 -1.04 21.88
CA HIS A 379 2.65 -1.42 21.63
C HIS A 379 3.65 -0.53 22.38
N GLN A 380 4.59 -1.13 23.11
CA GLN A 380 5.66 -0.38 23.78
C GLN A 380 6.66 0.21 22.78
N TYR A 381 7.11 -0.57 21.80
CA TYR A 381 8.11 -0.17 20.80
C TYR A 381 7.51 -0.22 19.41
N THR A 382 7.48 0.91 18.72
CA THR A 382 6.80 1.01 17.42
C THR A 382 7.27 2.23 16.64
N TRP A 383 7.27 2.12 15.30
CA TRP A 383 7.73 3.18 14.39
C TRP A 383 6.98 4.49 14.56
N HIS A 384 5.73 4.44 15.02
CA HIS A 384 4.89 5.63 15.16
C HIS A 384 5.08 6.40 16.47
N ASN A 385 6.09 6.01 17.25
CA ASN A 385 6.53 6.74 18.43
C ASN A 385 7.77 7.58 18.15
N ASN A 386 7.93 8.63 18.94
CA ASN A 386 9.02 9.59 18.82
C ASN A 386 10.44 8.96 18.86
N ASP A 387 11.24 9.21 17.81
CA ASP A 387 12.63 8.73 17.67
C ASP A 387 13.52 9.18 18.83
N LEU A 388 13.37 10.44 19.25
CA LEU A 388 14.13 11.00 20.37
C LEU A 388 13.71 10.42 21.72
N LEU A 389 12.64 9.62 21.75
CA LEU A 389 12.21 8.84 22.91
C LEU A 389 12.38 7.33 22.66
N ASN A 390 13.33 6.95 21.79
CA ASN A 390 13.67 5.56 21.45
C ASN A 390 12.46 4.78 20.94
N SER A 391 11.50 5.46 20.32
CA SER A 391 10.25 4.85 19.86
C SER A 391 9.49 4.10 20.98
N ASN A 392 9.68 4.50 22.25
CA ASN A 392 9.19 3.80 23.44
C ASN A 392 8.00 4.53 24.08
N SER A 393 6.80 3.91 24.03
CA SER A 393 5.56 4.42 24.64
C SER A 393 5.69 4.69 26.13
N ALA A 394 6.40 3.83 26.86
CA ALA A 394 6.58 4.02 28.30
C ALA A 394 7.41 5.27 28.61
N LEU A 395 8.42 5.55 27.78
CA LEU A 395 9.23 6.76 27.92
C LEU A 395 8.43 8.02 27.54
N GLN A 396 7.56 7.94 26.53
CA GLN A 396 6.63 9.02 26.17
C GLN A 396 5.72 9.37 27.35
N VAL A 397 5.06 8.38 27.96
CA VAL A 397 4.22 8.61 29.15
C VAL A 397 5.04 9.22 30.28
N ARG A 398 6.22 8.68 30.58
CA ARG A 398 7.05 9.14 31.70
C ARG A 398 7.54 10.58 31.54
N ARG A 399 7.93 10.97 30.32
CA ARG A 399 8.51 12.30 30.07
C ARG A 399 7.50 13.38 29.75
N LEU A 400 6.27 13.02 29.38
CA LEU A 400 5.26 14.00 29.02
C LEU A 400 4.95 14.94 30.20
N ARG A 401 5.19 16.24 29.99
CA ARG A 401 4.93 17.30 30.97
C ARG A 401 3.44 17.66 30.97
N SER A 402 2.78 17.45 32.11
CA SER A 402 1.33 17.68 32.22
C SER A 402 0.98 19.16 32.08
N GLU A 403 1.86 20.05 32.51
CA GLU A 403 1.74 21.50 32.37
C GLU A 403 1.61 21.92 30.90
N TYR A 404 2.37 21.26 30.01
CA TYR A 404 2.30 21.52 28.57
C TYR A 404 0.94 21.08 27.99
N VAL A 405 0.43 19.93 28.43
CA VAL A 405 -0.91 19.46 28.03
C VAL A 405 -2.00 20.40 28.55
N LEU A 406 -1.95 20.77 29.82
CA LEU A 406 -2.93 21.64 30.46
C LEU A 406 -2.95 23.03 29.81
N ARG A 407 -1.78 23.61 29.52
CA ARG A 407 -1.66 24.92 28.86
C ARG A 407 -2.23 24.92 27.44
N ASN A 408 -2.02 23.85 26.68
CA ASN A 408 -2.50 23.75 25.29
C ASN A 408 -3.91 23.16 25.18
N GLY A 409 -4.39 22.47 26.22
CA GLY A 409 -5.67 21.77 26.24
C GLY A 409 -5.64 20.42 25.54
N TYR A 410 -5.00 20.34 24.36
CA TYR A 410 -4.81 19.15 23.53
C TYR A 410 -3.42 19.18 22.90
N ILE A 411 -2.76 18.03 22.85
CA ILE A 411 -1.53 17.82 22.10
C ILE A 411 -1.56 16.45 21.41
N ASN A 412 -0.94 16.37 20.24
CA ASN A 412 -0.58 15.08 19.65
C ASN A 412 0.65 14.53 20.38
N LEU A 413 0.69 13.23 20.66
CA LEU A 413 1.85 12.61 21.33
C LEU A 413 3.02 12.38 20.37
N ARG A 414 2.77 12.35 19.05
CA ARG A 414 3.81 12.31 18.03
C ARG A 414 4.26 13.75 17.71
N CYS A 415 5.56 14.01 17.82
CA CYS A 415 6.15 15.29 17.42
C CYS A 415 6.50 15.35 15.94
N HIS A 416 6.82 14.21 15.31
CA HIS A 416 7.19 14.16 13.89
C HIS A 416 6.00 14.45 12.98
N LEU A 417 6.17 15.36 12.04
CA LEU A 417 5.10 15.82 11.14
C LEU A 417 4.69 14.79 10.08
N ASP A 418 5.64 13.99 9.59
CA ASP A 418 5.35 12.93 8.62
C ASP A 418 5.06 11.59 9.33
N PRO A 419 3.99 10.86 8.92
CA PRO A 419 2.92 11.28 8.02
C PRO A 419 1.87 12.14 8.73
N GLY A 420 1.13 12.95 7.96
CA GLY A 420 -0.07 13.65 8.43
C GLY A 420 0.00 15.18 8.44
N CYS A 421 1.18 15.76 8.21
CA CYS A 421 1.40 17.20 8.18
C CYS A 421 2.50 17.65 7.20
N PRO A 422 2.41 18.87 6.64
CA PRO A 422 1.19 19.68 6.45
C PRO A 422 0.35 19.13 5.28
N ASP A 423 -0.79 19.76 5.00
CA ASP A 423 -1.56 19.56 3.76
C ASP A 423 -1.94 18.09 3.46
N HIS A 424 -2.52 17.38 4.44
CA HIS A 424 -2.65 15.92 4.36
C HIS A 424 -3.94 15.42 3.72
N ILE A 425 -5.11 15.64 4.33
CA ILE A 425 -6.39 15.13 3.82
C ILE A 425 -7.18 16.26 3.21
N HIS A 426 -7.63 16.13 1.96
CA HIS A 426 -8.56 17.05 1.31
C HIS A 426 -9.98 16.47 1.21
N PRO A 427 -10.91 16.78 2.15
CA PRO A 427 -12.24 16.15 2.20
C PRO A 427 -13.18 16.51 1.05
N THR A 428 -12.86 17.56 0.29
CA THR A 428 -13.72 18.14 -0.77
C THR A 428 -13.19 17.94 -2.18
N VAL A 429 -11.94 17.50 -2.34
CA VAL A 429 -11.30 17.35 -3.65
C VAL A 429 -11.24 15.88 -4.04
N ALA A 430 -11.90 15.51 -5.14
CA ALA A 430 -11.65 14.23 -5.79
C ALA A 430 -10.33 14.33 -6.57
N GLY A 431 -9.32 13.54 -6.19
CA GLY A 431 -7.97 13.64 -6.75
C GLY A 431 -6.98 12.64 -6.14
N ASP A 432 -5.67 12.97 -6.23
CA ASP A 432 -4.52 12.13 -5.85
C ASP A 432 -4.60 11.54 -4.41
N ASP A 433 -5.28 12.23 -3.49
CA ASP A 433 -5.55 11.75 -2.12
C ASP A 433 -6.30 10.42 -2.09
N LEU A 434 -7.22 10.15 -3.02
CA LEU A 434 -7.98 8.89 -3.03
C LEU A 434 -7.10 7.66 -3.29
N LEU A 435 -5.92 7.85 -3.90
CA LEU A 435 -4.97 6.78 -4.17
C LEU A 435 -4.07 6.47 -2.96
N ASN A 436 -3.70 7.49 -2.19
CA ASN A 436 -2.72 7.38 -1.11
C ASN A 436 -3.35 7.43 0.30
N ILE A 437 -4.55 8.00 0.44
CA ILE A 437 -5.25 8.30 1.69
C ILE A 437 -6.71 7.82 1.59
N PRO A 438 -6.98 6.54 1.87
CA PRO A 438 -8.30 5.93 1.65
C PRO A 438 -9.47 6.66 2.33
N GLU A 439 -9.23 7.24 3.51
CA GLU A 439 -10.23 7.99 4.28
C GLU A 439 -10.67 9.29 3.62
N ALA A 440 -9.87 9.91 2.74
CA ALA A 440 -10.26 11.12 2.01
C ALA A 440 -11.56 10.91 1.22
N ALA A 441 -11.80 9.69 0.73
CA ALA A 441 -13.00 9.30 -0.02
C ALA A 441 -14.31 9.42 0.78
N VAL A 442 -14.23 9.27 2.11
CA VAL A 442 -15.41 9.21 2.98
C VAL A 442 -15.45 10.35 3.99
N PHE A 443 -14.37 11.13 4.08
CA PHE A 443 -14.21 12.17 5.09
C PHE A 443 -15.27 13.26 4.98
N GLY A 444 -15.57 13.74 3.76
CA GLY A 444 -16.58 14.78 3.54
C GLY A 444 -17.98 14.39 4.03
N ASN A 445 -18.43 13.17 3.73
CA ASN A 445 -19.73 12.67 4.19
C ASN A 445 -19.72 12.44 5.71
N SER A 446 -18.65 11.82 6.23
CA SER A 446 -18.50 11.57 7.67
C SER A 446 -18.49 12.88 8.46
N TRP A 447 -17.85 13.92 7.93
CA TRP A 447 -17.83 15.26 8.51
C TRP A 447 -19.24 15.85 8.62
N GLN A 448 -20.03 15.80 7.55
CA GLN A 448 -21.40 16.33 7.57
C GLN A 448 -22.31 15.60 8.57
N GLU A 449 -22.08 14.30 8.81
CA GLU A 449 -22.84 13.53 9.79
C GLU A 449 -22.44 13.86 11.24
N LEU A 450 -21.13 14.07 11.47
CA LEU A 450 -20.54 14.31 12.79
C LEU A 450 -20.59 15.79 13.23
N PHE A 451 -20.47 16.71 12.26
CA PHE A 451 -20.38 18.16 12.44
C PHE A 451 -21.33 18.89 11.49
N PRO A 452 -22.65 18.66 11.57
CA PRO A 452 -23.62 19.17 10.59
C PRO A 452 -23.73 20.71 10.54
N GLU A 453 -23.24 21.40 11.58
CA GLU A 453 -23.27 22.86 11.69
C GLU A 453 -21.95 23.50 11.21
N ASP A 454 -20.89 22.72 11.03
CA ASP A 454 -19.57 23.18 10.66
C ASP A 454 -19.32 22.92 9.16
N PRO A 455 -18.75 23.88 8.41
CA PRO A 455 -18.40 23.65 7.01
C PRO A 455 -17.36 22.52 6.89
N VAL A 456 -17.42 21.76 5.80
CA VAL A 456 -16.38 20.77 5.51
C VAL A 456 -15.07 21.52 5.22
N PRO A 457 -13.97 21.22 5.95
CA PRO A 457 -12.71 21.92 5.79
C PRO A 457 -12.08 21.63 4.43
N SER A 458 -11.27 22.56 3.91
CA SER A 458 -10.54 22.32 2.66
C SER A 458 -9.43 21.30 2.84
N VAL A 459 -8.81 21.28 4.02
CA VAL A 459 -7.73 20.39 4.38
C VAL A 459 -7.78 20.02 5.86
N LEU A 460 -7.38 18.80 6.22
CA LEU A 460 -7.21 18.34 7.59
C LEU A 460 -5.81 17.75 7.76
N SER A 461 -5.09 18.26 8.75
CA SER A 461 -3.70 17.88 8.98
C SER A 461 -3.40 17.80 10.48
N GLN A 462 -2.79 16.71 10.90
CA GLN A 462 -2.09 16.58 12.18
C GLN A 462 -1.10 15.41 12.10
N PRO A 463 -0.07 15.32 12.96
CA PRO A 463 0.74 14.11 13.03
C PRO A 463 -0.13 12.86 13.19
N CYS A 464 0.21 11.79 12.46
CA CYS A 464 -0.65 10.61 12.38
C CYS A 464 -0.93 9.92 13.72
N CYS A 465 -1.76 8.89 13.59
CA CYS A 465 -1.78 7.70 14.41
C CYS A 465 -2.62 7.81 15.69
N GLY A 466 -3.49 8.83 15.83
CA GLY A 466 -4.56 8.81 16.84
C GLY A 466 -4.07 8.74 18.30
N GLN A 467 -2.80 9.07 18.56
CA GLN A 467 -2.23 9.12 19.91
C GLN A 467 -2.12 10.56 20.39
N PHE A 468 -2.84 10.92 21.45
CA PHE A 468 -2.93 12.29 21.93
C PHE A 468 -3.09 12.37 23.44
N ALA A 469 -2.75 13.52 24.01
CA ALA A 469 -3.06 13.85 25.40
C ALA A 469 -3.94 15.08 25.46
N VAL A 470 -4.90 15.05 26.37
CA VAL A 470 -5.92 16.10 26.50
C VAL A 470 -6.22 16.35 27.98
N SER A 471 -6.41 17.60 28.33
CA SER A 471 -6.81 18.00 29.68
C SER A 471 -8.29 17.66 29.95
N ALA A 472 -8.62 17.37 31.20
CA ALA A 472 -10.03 17.14 31.57
C ALA A 472 -10.92 18.37 31.32
N GLU A 473 -10.37 19.58 31.50
CA GLU A 473 -11.09 20.82 31.15
C GLU A 473 -11.42 20.84 29.66
N ARG A 474 -10.45 20.48 28.81
CA ARG A 474 -10.66 20.44 27.36
C ARG A 474 -11.64 19.35 26.93
N ILE A 475 -11.60 18.16 27.54
CA ILE A 475 -12.63 17.15 27.27
C ILE A 475 -14.03 17.69 27.57
N ARG A 476 -14.18 18.43 28.67
CA ARG A 476 -15.48 18.95 29.11
C ARG A 476 -16.00 20.15 28.33
N THR A 477 -15.23 20.70 27.38
CA THR A 477 -15.77 21.71 26.45
C THR A 477 -16.73 21.09 25.43
N VAL A 478 -16.67 19.78 25.24
CA VAL A 478 -17.59 18.99 24.41
C VAL A 478 -18.56 18.29 25.34
N THR A 479 -19.88 18.45 25.14
CA THR A 479 -20.85 17.87 26.08
C THR A 479 -20.85 16.35 26.05
N LEU A 480 -21.25 15.73 27.17
CA LEU A 480 -21.36 14.27 27.28
C LEU A 480 -22.28 13.68 26.19
N GLU A 481 -23.40 14.34 25.90
CA GLU A 481 -24.36 13.91 24.88
C GLU A 481 -23.71 13.88 23.49
N ARG A 482 -22.78 14.80 23.21
CA ARG A 482 -22.07 14.86 21.94
C ARG A 482 -21.11 13.68 21.80
N TYR A 483 -20.41 13.29 22.88
CA TYR A 483 -19.61 12.05 22.90
C TYR A 483 -20.45 10.79 22.69
N VAL A 484 -21.62 10.71 23.34
CA VAL A 484 -22.55 9.60 23.14
C VAL A 484 -22.97 9.51 21.68
N ARG A 485 -23.35 10.63 21.05
CA ARG A 485 -23.70 10.69 19.62
C ARG A 485 -22.55 10.25 18.72
N TYR A 486 -21.31 10.61 19.04
CA TYR A 486 -20.13 10.15 18.31
C TYR A 486 -19.94 8.65 18.38
N ARG A 487 -20.13 8.05 19.55
CA ARG A 487 -20.07 6.58 19.71
C ARG A 487 -21.22 5.89 18.97
N GLU A 488 -22.43 6.47 19.02
CA GLU A 488 -23.58 5.97 18.28
C GLU A 488 -23.35 6.03 16.76
N TRP A 489 -22.79 7.13 16.25
CA TRP A 489 -22.37 7.23 14.85
C TRP A 489 -21.39 6.11 14.49
N LEU A 490 -20.39 5.88 15.33
CA LEU A 490 -19.38 4.85 15.09
C LEU A 490 -19.98 3.43 15.05
N LEU A 491 -20.98 3.16 15.89
CA LEU A 491 -21.71 1.88 15.87
C LEU A 491 -22.61 1.75 14.63
N ALA A 492 -23.33 2.82 14.28
CA ALA A 492 -24.35 2.82 13.24
C ALA A 492 -23.80 2.97 11.81
N THR A 493 -22.64 3.59 11.64
CA THR A 493 -22.07 3.89 10.32
C THR A 493 -21.84 2.60 9.51
N PRO A 494 -22.13 2.56 8.21
CA PRO A 494 -21.85 1.40 7.37
C PRO A 494 -20.35 1.25 7.05
N LEU A 495 -19.52 2.22 7.41
CA LEU A 495 -18.07 2.17 7.19
C LEU A 495 -17.46 0.98 7.93
N GLU A 496 -16.49 0.34 7.26
CA GLU A 496 -15.68 -0.72 7.86
C GLU A 496 -14.87 -0.17 9.04
N ASP A 497 -14.50 -1.08 9.94
CA ASP A 497 -13.73 -0.80 11.16
C ASP A 497 -12.48 0.06 10.90
N LYS A 498 -11.63 -0.35 9.94
CA LYS A 498 -10.42 0.39 9.56
C LYS A 498 -10.72 1.81 9.07
N LEU A 499 -11.72 1.97 8.21
CA LEU A 499 -11.99 3.26 7.58
C LEU A 499 -12.63 4.24 8.56
N SER A 500 -13.56 3.76 9.38
CA SER A 500 -14.17 4.56 10.44
C SER A 500 -13.14 4.98 11.51
N GLY A 501 -12.18 4.11 11.86
CA GLY A 501 -11.04 4.47 12.72
C GLY A 501 -10.18 5.57 12.11
N ARG A 502 -9.79 5.43 10.84
CA ARG A 502 -8.98 6.41 10.10
C ARG A 502 -9.61 7.80 9.98
N VAL A 503 -10.95 7.87 9.85
CA VAL A 503 -11.66 9.15 9.90
C VAL A 503 -11.40 9.84 11.25
N TRP A 504 -11.56 9.12 12.36
CA TRP A 504 -11.35 9.68 13.69
C TRP A 504 -9.89 10.04 14.00
N GLU A 505 -8.93 9.35 13.37
CA GLU A 505 -7.50 9.68 13.46
C GLU A 505 -7.22 11.16 13.20
N TYR A 506 -7.99 11.83 12.32
CA TYR A 506 -7.85 13.24 11.96
C TYR A 506 -9.02 14.14 12.40
N LEU A 507 -9.90 13.65 13.28
CA LEU A 507 -10.97 14.45 13.89
C LEU A 507 -10.66 14.91 15.31
N TRP A 508 -9.74 14.24 16.02
CA TRP A 508 -9.42 14.60 17.40
C TRP A 508 -8.88 16.02 17.52
N GLN A 509 -8.01 16.47 16.61
CA GLN A 509 -7.51 17.85 16.65
C GLN A 509 -8.64 18.86 16.40
N TRP A 510 -9.54 18.58 15.47
CA TRP A 510 -10.69 19.45 15.22
C TRP A 510 -11.60 19.52 16.46
N LEU A 511 -11.96 18.36 17.02
CA LEU A 511 -12.86 18.26 18.16
C LEU A 511 -12.37 19.07 19.36
N PHE A 512 -11.06 19.03 19.65
CA PHE A 512 -10.51 19.69 20.83
C PHE A 512 -9.95 21.09 20.55
N THR A 513 -9.53 21.40 19.34
CA THR A 513 -8.84 22.68 19.07
C THR A 513 -9.64 23.61 18.18
N GLY A 514 -10.63 23.11 17.44
CA GLY A 514 -11.35 23.85 16.41
C GLY A 514 -10.45 24.27 15.25
N ARG A 515 -9.29 23.62 15.08
CA ARG A 515 -8.35 23.87 13.99
C ARG A 515 -8.34 22.70 13.03
N GLU A 516 -8.43 23.03 11.75
CA GLU A 516 -8.40 22.06 10.65
C GLU A 516 -6.99 21.47 10.49
N GLU A 517 -5.97 22.34 10.61
CA GLU A 517 -4.56 21.96 10.62
C GLU A 517 -3.91 22.22 11.98
N PHE A 518 -3.35 21.17 12.57
CA PHE A 518 -2.65 21.19 13.85
C PHE A 518 -1.25 20.54 13.70
N CYS A 519 -0.37 21.23 12.97
CA CYS A 519 1.02 20.82 12.76
C CYS A 519 1.94 21.64 13.67
N SER A 520 2.27 21.11 14.85
CA SER A 520 3.11 21.80 15.83
C SER A 520 4.59 21.73 15.44
N ASP A 521 5.36 22.76 15.78
CA ASP A 521 6.83 22.72 15.60
C ASP A 521 7.44 21.53 16.36
N GLU A 522 8.25 20.72 15.67
CA GLU A 522 8.77 19.47 16.22
C GLU A 522 9.69 19.73 17.42
N GLN A 523 10.56 20.75 17.33
CA GLN A 523 11.50 21.10 18.40
C GLN A 523 10.76 21.59 19.65
N LEU A 524 9.73 22.43 19.45
CA LEU A 524 8.87 22.89 20.53
C LEU A 524 8.12 21.73 21.19
N CYS A 525 7.58 20.81 20.40
CA CYS A 525 6.91 19.60 20.88
C CYS A 525 7.85 18.76 21.77
N TYR A 526 9.07 18.51 21.32
CA TYR A 526 10.07 17.78 22.11
C TYR A 526 10.50 18.52 23.37
N CYS A 527 10.78 19.83 23.25
CA CYS A 527 11.33 20.61 24.34
C CYS A 527 10.28 20.88 25.43
N GLU A 528 9.14 21.44 25.06
CA GLU A 528 8.10 21.79 26.03
C GLU A 528 7.28 20.58 26.45
N GLY A 529 7.03 19.63 25.55
CA GLY A 529 6.24 18.43 25.84
C GLY A 529 7.01 17.35 26.58
N TYR A 530 8.29 17.12 26.24
CA TYR A 530 9.05 15.97 26.75
C TYR A 530 10.38 16.34 27.42
N GLY A 531 10.71 17.64 27.49
CA GLY A 531 11.96 18.10 28.08
C GLY A 531 13.21 17.69 27.32
N VAL A 532 13.08 17.52 26.00
CA VAL A 532 14.21 17.26 25.08
C VAL A 532 14.41 18.53 24.25
N CYS A 533 15.32 19.40 24.69
CA CYS A 533 15.53 20.73 24.14
C CYS A 533 16.88 20.81 23.43
N PHE A 534 16.87 21.09 22.13
CA PHE A 534 18.09 21.21 21.32
C PHE A 534 18.58 22.66 21.28
N GLY A 535 19.90 22.83 21.19
CA GLY A 535 20.49 24.10 20.79
C GLY A 535 20.45 24.29 19.27
N ASP A 536 20.85 25.48 18.83
CA ASP A 536 20.86 25.86 17.41
C ASP A 536 21.57 24.82 16.52
N GLY A 537 20.85 24.28 15.54
CA GLY A 537 21.37 23.32 14.56
C GLY A 537 21.58 21.88 15.07
N GLU A 538 21.37 21.61 16.36
CA GLU A 538 21.57 20.28 16.94
C GLU A 538 20.45 19.30 16.55
N TYR A 539 19.22 19.80 16.41
CA TYR A 539 18.07 19.01 15.96
C TYR A 539 18.29 18.48 14.54
N GLU A 540 18.54 19.38 13.59
CA GLU A 540 18.81 19.03 12.19
C GLU A 540 20.05 18.15 12.09
N GLY A 541 21.07 18.43 12.91
CA GLY A 541 22.27 17.61 13.04
C GLY A 541 21.98 16.18 13.46
N TYR A 542 21.13 15.98 14.47
CA TYR A 542 20.72 14.65 14.93
C TYR A 542 20.01 13.86 13.82
N PHE A 543 19.01 14.46 13.18
CA PHE A 543 18.21 13.78 12.16
C PHE A 543 19.00 13.46 10.90
N ARG A 544 19.96 14.32 10.51
CA ARG A 544 20.91 14.01 9.45
C ARG A 544 21.75 12.77 9.76
N LEU A 545 22.29 12.65 10.98
CA LEU A 545 23.07 11.49 11.40
C LEU A 545 22.20 10.22 11.48
N ARG A 546 20.96 10.35 11.93
CA ARG A 546 19.98 9.24 11.96
C ARG A 546 19.73 8.69 10.56
N ASP A 547 19.44 9.56 9.62
CA ASP A 547 19.10 9.17 8.25
C ASP A 547 20.29 8.51 7.55
N GLU A 548 21.50 9.02 7.80
CA GLU A 548 22.74 8.38 7.37
C GLU A 548 22.91 6.99 8.00
N SER A 549 22.69 6.84 9.31
CA SER A 549 22.78 5.55 9.99
C SER A 549 21.80 4.52 9.41
N ARG A 550 20.53 4.90 9.23
CA ARG A 550 19.49 4.03 8.66
C ARG A 550 19.83 3.57 7.24
N GLU A 551 20.41 4.44 6.43
CA GLU A 551 20.85 4.08 5.08
C GLU A 551 22.02 3.09 5.10
N LEU A 552 22.96 3.24 6.04
CA LEU A 552 24.05 2.27 6.24
C LEU A 552 23.53 0.93 6.78
N GLU A 553 22.58 0.93 7.72
CA GLU A 553 21.92 -0.29 8.21
C GLU A 553 21.23 -1.06 7.07
N ARG A 554 20.52 -0.34 6.20
CA ARG A 554 19.88 -0.91 5.00
C ARG A 554 20.92 -1.57 4.08
N ARG A 555 22.07 -0.93 3.88
CA ARG A 555 23.19 -1.50 3.10
C ARG A 555 23.79 -2.75 3.75
N VAL A 556 23.93 -2.76 5.07
CA VAL A 556 24.42 -3.95 5.79
C VAL A 556 23.47 -5.12 5.61
N GLU A 557 22.16 -4.89 5.67
CA GLU A 557 21.14 -5.93 5.43
C GLU A 557 21.21 -6.49 4.00
N GLU A 558 21.37 -5.61 2.99
CA GLU A 558 21.55 -6.03 1.59
C GLU A 558 22.80 -6.88 1.40
N LEU A 559 23.91 -6.53 2.05
CA LEU A 559 25.17 -7.28 1.97
C LEU A 559 25.10 -8.63 2.68
N ASN A 560 24.42 -8.72 3.83
CA ASN A 560 24.21 -9.97 4.55
C ASN A 560 23.41 -11.00 3.73
N GLN A 561 22.58 -10.54 2.79
CA GLN A 561 21.80 -11.41 1.90
C GLN A 561 22.59 -11.87 0.66
N SER A 562 23.81 -11.36 0.44
CA SER A 562 24.67 -11.74 -0.68
C SER A 562 25.66 -12.85 -0.28
N GLU A 563 25.82 -13.90 -1.10
CA GLU A 563 26.75 -15.02 -0.85
C GLU A 563 28.26 -14.66 -1.01
N ALA A 564 28.58 -13.40 -1.27
CA ALA A 564 29.96 -12.97 -1.49
C ALA A 564 30.73 -12.82 -0.16
N SER A 565 32.06 -12.95 -0.22
CA SER A 565 32.95 -12.69 0.91
C SER A 565 33.04 -11.18 1.19
N VAL A 566 32.01 -10.62 1.85
CA VAL A 566 31.85 -9.17 2.14
C VAL A 566 32.05 -8.87 3.64
N GLU A 567 32.67 -9.78 4.39
CA GLU A 567 32.73 -9.71 5.85
C GLU A 567 33.52 -8.49 6.38
N GLU A 568 34.56 -8.06 5.66
CA GLU A 568 35.35 -6.87 6.02
C GLU A 568 34.58 -5.57 5.76
N ASP A 569 33.87 -5.47 4.63
CA ASP A 569 33.03 -4.30 4.30
C ASP A 569 31.84 -4.18 5.26
N ILE A 570 31.18 -5.30 5.60
CA ILE A 570 30.11 -5.34 6.60
C ILE A 570 30.63 -4.87 7.96
N ARG A 571 31.82 -5.30 8.37
CA ARG A 571 32.44 -4.86 9.63
C ARG A 571 32.70 -3.36 9.60
N SER A 572 33.29 -2.85 8.52
CA SER A 572 33.57 -1.41 8.37
C SER A 572 32.28 -0.56 8.40
N LEU A 573 31.19 -1.03 7.79
CA LEU A 573 29.90 -0.33 7.81
C LEU A 573 29.29 -0.33 9.21
N LYS A 574 29.37 -1.44 9.94
CA LYS A 574 28.91 -1.54 11.33
C LYS A 574 29.69 -0.61 12.25
N ASP A 575 31.02 -0.53 12.10
CA ASP A 575 31.85 0.39 12.88
C ASP A 575 31.45 1.86 12.62
N HIS A 576 31.10 2.20 11.37
CA HIS A 576 30.62 3.54 11.02
C HIS A 576 29.24 3.83 11.63
N ILE A 577 28.31 2.87 11.57
CA ILE A 577 26.98 2.97 12.21
C ILE A 577 27.15 3.22 13.72
N ASP A 578 28.06 2.50 14.37
CA ASP A 578 28.35 2.70 15.80
C ASP A 578 28.90 4.10 16.10
N GLU A 579 29.77 4.64 15.23
CA GLU A 579 30.25 6.02 15.35
C GLU A 579 29.11 7.05 15.22
N LEU A 580 28.20 6.86 14.26
CA LEU A 580 27.03 7.72 14.08
C LEU A 580 26.11 7.64 15.31
N HIS A 581 25.85 6.44 15.83
CA HIS A 581 25.07 6.24 17.05
C HIS A 581 25.72 6.90 18.27
N GLN A 582 27.05 6.86 18.41
CA GLN A 582 27.75 7.59 19.48
C GLN A 582 27.54 9.11 19.36
N LYS A 583 27.66 9.68 18.15
CA LYS A 583 27.41 11.12 17.92
C LYS A 583 25.97 11.49 18.21
N MET A 584 25.01 10.71 17.75
CA MET A 584 23.58 10.89 18.03
C MET A 584 23.29 10.84 19.54
N ASN A 585 23.86 9.86 20.24
CA ASN A 585 23.72 9.73 21.69
C ASN A 585 24.32 10.92 22.44
N ALA A 586 25.46 11.47 21.98
CA ALA A 586 26.05 12.66 22.56
C ALA A 586 25.12 13.89 22.42
N ILE A 587 24.60 14.13 21.22
CA ILE A 587 23.63 15.23 20.97
C ILE A 587 22.38 15.04 21.85
N LYS A 588 21.79 13.84 21.82
CA LYS A 588 20.60 13.53 22.61
C LYS A 588 20.84 13.69 24.11
N SER A 589 21.97 13.23 24.63
CA SER A 589 22.29 13.34 26.06
C SER A 589 22.41 14.79 26.54
N LYS A 590 22.87 15.69 25.66
CA LYS A 590 22.91 17.14 25.93
C LYS A 590 21.53 17.78 25.89
N ALA A 591 20.66 17.29 24.99
CA ALA A 591 19.32 17.83 24.81
C ALA A 591 18.33 17.41 25.92
N VAL A 592 18.59 16.29 26.60
CA VAL A 592 17.78 15.83 27.72
C VAL A 592 18.07 16.66 28.97
N SER A 593 17.11 17.51 29.33
CA SER A 593 17.05 18.19 30.64
C SER A 593 16.36 17.35 31.71
#